data_AF-A0A2N8TL50-F1
#
_entry.id   AF-A0A2N8TL50-F1
#
_cell.length_a   1.000
_cell.length_b   1.000
_cell.length_c   1.000
_cell.angle_alpha   90.00
_cell.angle_beta   90.00
_cell.angle_gamma   90.00
#
_symmetry.space_group_name_H-M   'P 1'
#
loop_
_entity.id
_entity.type
_entity.pdbx_description
1 polymer ?
#
loop_
_entity_poly.entity_id
_entity_poly.type
_entity_poly.pdbx_seq_one_letter_code
_entity_poly.pdbx_strand_id
1 'polypeptide(L)'
;MSLKDTAARAAVLSTLHDAIGAELKTAKKELEDGLRAAKAETGTQKISVSLDEGPDVGTISLVQPKAAAAIADVEQFTAWVMEHFGTEIERKFVTSVKPGFQKKILDQITAAGVTEWADPETGVIHEVPGVTMQGRAAYTRMTVPDVGKAAIAQAWREGRLGGTVPSAIAPAPPANDPSDGEAEKLRKRVAELEERDAWLSALEAAGVDNWEGYDNARELRGGDA
;
A
#
# COMPACT_ATOMS: atom_id res chain seq x y z
N MET A 1 -15.13 -16.45 -8.19
CA MET A 1 -14.64 -15.08 -8.47
C MET A 1 -14.61 -14.89 -9.98
N SER A 2 -15.21 -13.83 -10.47
CA SER A 2 -15.22 -13.51 -11.91
C SER A 2 -13.90 -12.81 -12.31
N LEU A 3 -13.56 -12.84 -13.61
CA LEU A 3 -12.43 -12.07 -14.14
C LEU A 3 -12.54 -10.57 -13.85
N LYS A 4 -13.78 -10.05 -13.77
CA LYS A 4 -14.05 -8.66 -13.39
C LYS A 4 -13.68 -8.40 -11.93
N ASP A 5 -13.99 -9.34 -11.02
CA ASP A 5 -13.62 -9.21 -9.60
C ASP A 5 -12.10 -9.27 -9.41
N THR A 6 -11.41 -10.13 -10.18
CA THR A 6 -9.94 -10.21 -10.17
C THR A 6 -9.32 -8.91 -10.69
N ALA A 7 -9.85 -8.34 -11.77
CA ALA A 7 -9.38 -7.06 -12.30
C ALA A 7 -9.64 -5.89 -11.34
N ALA A 8 -10.82 -5.84 -10.71
CA ALA A 8 -11.16 -4.83 -9.71
C ALA A 8 -10.22 -4.93 -8.50
N ARG A 9 -9.95 -6.14 -8.01
CA ARG A 9 -8.99 -6.39 -6.93
C ARG A 9 -7.57 -5.95 -7.30
N ALA A 10 -7.11 -6.27 -8.50
CA ALA A 10 -5.79 -5.86 -8.97
C ALA A 10 -5.67 -4.32 -9.07
N ALA A 11 -6.70 -3.64 -9.57
CA ALA A 11 -6.73 -2.18 -9.68
C ALA A 11 -6.71 -1.49 -8.30
N VAL A 12 -7.50 -2.02 -7.35
CA VAL A 12 -7.55 -1.53 -5.97
C VAL A 12 -6.19 -1.70 -5.29
N LEU A 13 -5.62 -2.90 -5.33
CA LEU A 13 -4.34 -3.18 -4.68
C LEU A 13 -3.18 -2.39 -5.28
N SER A 14 -3.14 -2.24 -6.61
CA SER A 14 -2.10 -1.42 -7.27
C SER A 14 -2.20 0.05 -6.86
N THR A 15 -3.42 0.59 -6.79
CA THR A 15 -3.63 1.99 -6.39
C THR A 15 -3.21 2.23 -4.94
N LEU A 16 -3.59 1.33 -4.03
CA LEU A 16 -3.20 1.42 -2.61
C LEU A 16 -1.69 1.25 -2.43
N HIS A 17 -1.07 0.32 -3.16
CA HIS A 17 0.37 0.13 -3.15
C HIS A 17 1.11 1.38 -3.59
N ASP A 18 0.68 2.03 -4.68
CA ASP A 18 1.33 3.25 -5.18
C ASP A 18 1.21 4.40 -4.19
N ALA A 19 0.04 4.57 -3.56
CA ALA A 19 -0.19 5.58 -2.54
C ALA A 19 0.68 5.34 -1.29
N ILE A 20 0.68 4.11 -0.76
CA ILE A 20 1.50 3.72 0.40
C ILE A 20 3.00 3.85 0.06
N GLY A 21 3.40 3.47 -1.15
CA GLY A 21 4.78 3.57 -1.61
C GLY A 21 5.27 5.02 -1.69
N ALA A 22 4.41 5.95 -2.10
CA ALA A 22 4.71 7.38 -2.10
C ALA A 22 4.89 7.92 -0.67
N GLU A 23 3.95 7.63 0.23
CA GLU A 23 4.03 8.04 1.64
C GLU A 23 5.26 7.42 2.35
N LEU A 24 5.54 6.14 2.13
CA LEU A 24 6.70 5.47 2.69
C LEU A 24 8.01 6.13 2.22
N LYS A 25 8.07 6.57 0.96
CA LYS A 25 9.25 7.27 0.43
C LYS A 25 9.46 8.62 1.11
N THR A 26 8.38 9.37 1.33
CA THR A 26 8.42 10.65 2.06
C THR A 26 8.85 10.43 3.51
N ALA A 27 8.20 9.52 4.22
CA ALA A 27 8.51 9.21 5.62
C ALA A 27 9.95 8.71 5.81
N LYS A 28 10.46 7.86 4.90
CA LYS A 28 11.87 7.43 4.93
C LYS A 28 12.84 8.59 4.76
N LYS A 29 12.54 9.53 3.85
CA LYS A 29 13.38 10.70 3.63
C LYS A 29 13.42 11.60 4.87
N GLU A 30 12.26 11.89 5.45
CA GLU A 30 12.16 12.68 6.69
C GLU A 30 12.90 12.02 7.84
N LEU A 31 12.80 10.69 7.97
CA LEU A 31 13.52 9.93 8.97
C LEU A 31 15.04 9.94 8.76
N GLU A 32 15.51 9.84 7.52
CA GLU A 32 16.93 9.95 7.19
C GLU A 32 17.48 11.34 7.53
N ASP A 33 16.74 12.40 7.16
CA ASP A 33 17.12 13.78 7.44
C ASP A 33 17.13 14.04 8.96
N GLY A 34 16.11 13.56 9.67
CA GLY A 34 16.01 13.64 11.13
C GLY A 34 17.12 12.87 11.85
N LEU A 35 17.46 11.65 11.43
CA LEU A 35 18.56 10.87 12.01
C LEU A 35 19.93 11.51 11.72
N ARG A 36 20.13 12.15 10.58
CA ARG A 36 21.36 12.90 10.27
C ARG A 36 21.48 14.14 11.17
N ALA A 37 20.40 14.89 11.35
CA ALA A 37 20.37 16.04 12.25
C ALA A 37 20.62 15.61 13.71
N ALA A 38 19.91 14.57 14.18
CA ALA A 38 20.10 14.02 15.53
C ALA A 38 21.51 13.52 15.77
N LYS A 39 22.16 12.90 14.77
CA LYS A 39 23.57 12.53 14.84
C LYS A 39 24.47 13.75 14.99
N ALA A 40 24.22 14.83 14.24
CA ALA A 40 25.04 16.04 14.29
C ALA A 40 24.91 16.78 15.63
N GLU A 41 23.73 16.79 16.23
CA GLU A 41 23.44 17.54 17.46
C GLU A 41 23.74 16.74 18.74
N THR A 42 23.33 15.47 18.78
CA THR A 42 23.34 14.65 20.02
C THR A 42 24.15 13.36 19.89
N GLY A 43 24.66 13.04 18.70
CA GLY A 43 25.35 11.78 18.43
C GLY A 43 24.42 10.56 18.34
N THR A 44 23.10 10.75 18.40
CA THR A 44 22.12 9.67 18.35
C THR A 44 22.09 9.03 16.96
N GLN A 45 22.31 7.72 16.87
CA GLN A 45 22.33 6.96 15.60
C GLN A 45 21.30 5.84 15.54
N LYS A 46 20.56 5.58 16.62
CA LYS A 46 19.58 4.50 16.73
C LYS A 46 18.33 5.00 17.44
N ILE A 47 17.16 4.64 16.93
CA ILE A 47 15.86 4.95 17.52
C ILE A 47 15.03 3.66 17.53
N SER A 48 14.42 3.34 18.67
CA SER A 48 13.40 2.29 18.79
C SER A 48 12.07 2.78 18.22
N VAL A 49 11.38 1.91 17.48
CA VAL A 49 10.04 2.16 16.96
C VAL A 49 9.07 1.35 17.79
N SER A 50 8.06 1.99 18.36
CA SER A 50 6.94 1.35 19.05
C SER A 50 5.63 1.83 18.42
N LEU A 51 4.57 1.00 18.51
CA LEU A 51 3.23 1.35 18.06
C LEU A 51 2.34 1.51 19.30
N ASP A 52 1.74 2.69 19.50
CA ASP A 52 0.77 3.05 20.54
C ASP A 52 1.01 2.41 21.93
N GLU A 53 1.98 2.95 22.68
CA GLU A 53 2.42 2.47 24.02
C GLU A 53 2.67 0.95 24.14
N GLY A 54 2.81 0.26 23.00
CA GLY A 54 3.11 -1.15 22.91
C GLY A 54 4.62 -1.47 22.93
N PRO A 55 4.98 -2.76 22.89
CA PRO A 55 6.37 -3.18 22.80
C PRO A 55 7.05 -2.65 21.54
N ASP A 56 8.37 -2.46 21.61
CA ASP A 56 9.20 -2.08 20.47
C ASP A 56 8.97 -3.05 19.30
N VAL A 57 8.53 -2.50 18.16
CA VAL A 57 8.29 -3.23 16.91
C VAL A 57 9.55 -3.29 16.03
N GLY A 58 10.55 -2.46 16.31
CA GLY A 58 11.83 -2.51 15.60
C GLY A 58 12.80 -1.41 16.01
N THR A 59 13.97 -1.40 15.38
CA THR A 59 14.99 -0.36 15.59
C THR A 59 15.45 0.16 14.24
N ILE A 60 15.53 1.49 14.11
CA ILE A 60 16.08 2.14 12.92
C ILE A 60 17.43 2.73 13.29
N SER A 61 18.43 2.47 12.45
CA SER A 61 19.80 2.91 12.71
C SER A 61 20.44 3.54 11.47
N LEU A 62 21.18 4.63 11.69
CA LEU A 62 21.97 5.27 10.65
C LEU A 62 23.28 4.49 10.46
N VAL A 63 23.30 3.60 9.48
CA VAL A 63 24.49 2.81 9.13
C VAL A 63 25.44 3.67 8.30
N GLN A 64 26.66 3.86 8.80
CA GLN A 64 27.75 4.42 8.00
C GLN A 64 28.61 3.26 7.48
N PRO A 65 28.59 2.99 6.16
CA PRO A 65 29.50 1.99 5.61
C PRO A 65 30.93 2.44 5.84
N LYS A 66 31.81 1.48 6.16
CA LYS A 66 33.25 1.75 6.23
C LYS A 66 33.73 2.22 4.87
N ALA A 67 34.64 3.20 4.86
CA ALA A 67 35.24 3.70 3.63
C ALA A 67 35.85 2.53 2.84
N ALA A 68 35.30 2.28 1.66
CA ALA A 68 35.84 1.32 0.71
C ALA A 68 36.62 2.10 -0.36
N ALA A 69 37.84 1.64 -0.67
CA ALA A 69 38.59 2.19 -1.77
C ALA A 69 37.81 1.93 -3.08
N ALA A 70 37.52 3.00 -3.81
CA ALA A 70 36.91 2.94 -5.13
C ALA A 70 37.86 3.59 -6.13
N ILE A 71 37.93 3.01 -7.34
CA ILE A 71 38.69 3.60 -8.44
C ILE A 71 37.88 4.80 -8.94
N ALA A 72 38.37 6.01 -8.67
CA ALA A 72 37.71 7.25 -9.06
C ALA A 72 37.88 7.56 -10.56
N ASP A 73 39.01 7.15 -11.13
CA ASP A 73 39.32 7.30 -12.55
C ASP A 73 39.93 6.00 -13.06
N VAL A 74 39.17 5.30 -13.89
CA VAL A 74 39.56 4.00 -14.44
C VAL A 74 40.71 4.15 -15.43
N GLU A 75 40.78 5.24 -16.18
CA GLU A 75 41.82 5.44 -17.19
C GLU A 75 43.16 5.75 -16.51
N GLN A 76 43.17 6.64 -15.51
CA GLN A 76 44.39 6.94 -14.74
C GLN A 76 44.86 5.72 -13.94
N PHE A 77 43.94 4.99 -13.32
CA PHE A 77 44.29 3.76 -12.60
C PHE A 77 44.85 2.70 -13.55
N THR A 78 44.22 2.51 -14.72
CA THR A 78 44.68 1.54 -15.73
C THR A 78 46.05 1.95 -16.29
N ALA A 79 46.30 3.24 -16.52
CA ALA A 79 47.61 3.73 -16.96
C ALA A 79 48.69 3.48 -15.90
N TRP A 80 48.39 3.74 -14.62
CA TRP A 80 49.31 3.45 -13.52
C TRP A 80 49.58 1.95 -13.37
N VAL A 81 48.55 1.10 -13.47
CA VAL A 81 48.69 -0.37 -13.46
C VAL A 81 49.48 -0.84 -14.69
N MET A 82 49.32 -0.21 -15.85
CA MET A 82 50.09 -0.54 -17.06
C MET A 82 51.57 -0.24 -16.92
N GLU A 83 51.89 0.86 -16.23
CA GLU A 83 53.26 1.29 -15.97
C GLU A 83 53.95 0.45 -14.88
N HIS A 84 53.23 0.07 -13.82
CA HIS A 84 53.83 -0.57 -12.64
C HIS A 84 53.62 -2.10 -12.59
N PHE A 85 52.56 -2.61 -13.21
CA PHE A 85 52.10 -4.01 -13.12
C PHE A 85 51.56 -4.51 -14.47
N GLY A 86 52.33 -4.32 -15.55
CA GLY A 86 51.89 -4.64 -16.91
C GLY A 86 51.52 -6.12 -17.17
N THR A 87 51.91 -7.05 -16.30
CA THR A 87 51.52 -8.46 -16.34
C THR A 87 50.07 -8.71 -15.92
N GLU A 88 49.47 -7.79 -15.16
CA GLU A 88 48.08 -7.88 -14.67
C GLU A 88 47.06 -7.30 -15.67
N ILE A 89 47.51 -6.87 -16.86
CA ILE A 89 46.63 -6.31 -17.90
C ILE A 89 46.24 -7.38 -18.91
N GLU A 90 44.97 -7.78 -18.85
CA GLU A 90 44.35 -8.64 -19.86
C GLU A 90 43.83 -7.80 -21.03
N ARG A 91 44.43 -7.95 -22.22
CA ARG A 91 43.98 -7.28 -23.45
C ARG A 91 43.05 -8.21 -24.25
N LYS A 92 41.76 -7.92 -24.26
CA LYS A 92 40.76 -8.64 -25.07
C LYS A 92 40.42 -7.84 -26.33
N PHE A 93 40.77 -8.36 -27.50
CA PHE A 93 40.28 -7.84 -28.78
C PHE A 93 38.86 -8.35 -29.01
N VAL A 94 37.87 -7.51 -28.73
CA VAL A 94 36.46 -7.86 -28.93
C VAL A 94 36.01 -7.33 -30.30
N THR A 95 35.86 -8.23 -31.27
CA THR A 95 35.13 -7.91 -32.50
C THR A 95 33.63 -7.93 -32.18
N SER A 96 33.02 -6.75 -32.08
CA SER A 96 31.59 -6.61 -31.83
C SER A 96 30.91 -5.82 -32.95
N VAL A 97 29.66 -6.18 -33.24
CA VAL A 97 28.80 -5.36 -34.09
C VAL A 97 28.44 -4.10 -33.32
N LYS A 98 28.50 -2.94 -33.99
CA LYS A 98 28.12 -1.66 -33.35
C LYS A 98 26.67 -1.76 -32.83
N PRO A 99 26.40 -1.48 -31.54
CA PRO A 99 25.07 -1.66 -30.95
C PRO A 99 23.96 -0.89 -31.68
N GLY A 100 24.27 0.31 -32.19
CA GLY A 100 23.32 1.10 -32.97
C GLY A 100 22.94 0.45 -34.31
N PHE A 101 23.88 -0.22 -34.96
CA PHE A 101 23.64 -0.93 -36.22
C PHE A 101 22.85 -2.22 -35.99
N GLN A 102 23.22 -2.99 -34.97
CA GLN A 102 22.47 -4.16 -34.54
C GLN A 102 21.01 -3.81 -34.21
N LYS A 103 20.79 -2.74 -33.44
CA LYS A 103 19.44 -2.26 -33.12
C LYS A 103 18.65 -1.86 -34.37
N LYS A 104 19.27 -1.10 -35.28
CA LYS A 104 18.62 -0.66 -36.52
C LYS A 104 18.12 -1.84 -37.36
N ILE A 105 18.96 -2.87 -37.54
CA ILE A 105 18.58 -4.08 -38.29
C ILE A 105 17.43 -4.80 -37.60
N LEU A 106 17.53 -5.05 -36.29
CA LEU A 106 16.49 -5.75 -35.55
C LEU A 106 15.16 -4.99 -35.53
N ASP A 107 15.18 -3.67 -35.41
CA ASP A 107 13.98 -2.83 -35.47
C ASP A 107 13.34 -2.88 -36.87
N GLN A 108 14.13 -2.90 -37.94
CA GLN A 108 13.65 -2.99 -39.32
C GLN A 108 13.06 -4.37 -39.65
N ILE A 109 13.71 -5.45 -39.23
CA ILE A 109 13.20 -6.83 -39.31
C ILE A 109 11.88 -6.96 -38.51
N THR A 110 11.86 -6.41 -37.30
CA THR A 110 10.65 -6.45 -36.44
C THR A 110 9.49 -5.67 -37.08
N ALA A 111 9.75 -4.52 -37.71
CA ALA A 111 8.74 -3.72 -38.39
C ALA A 111 8.21 -4.39 -39.67
N ALA A 112 9.09 -5.08 -40.41
CA ALA A 112 8.72 -5.80 -41.63
C ALA A 112 8.01 -7.14 -41.35
N GLY A 113 8.17 -7.70 -40.14
CA GLY A 113 7.57 -8.97 -39.75
C GLY A 113 8.19 -10.19 -40.43
N VAL A 114 9.33 -10.02 -41.10
CA VAL A 114 10.09 -11.04 -41.85
C VAL A 114 11.54 -11.07 -41.36
N THR A 115 12.22 -12.20 -41.50
CA THR A 115 13.64 -12.38 -41.10
C THR A 115 14.64 -11.79 -42.09
N GLU A 116 14.14 -11.24 -43.20
CA GLU A 116 14.92 -10.59 -44.23
C GLU A 116 15.07 -9.10 -43.92
N TRP A 117 16.29 -8.59 -44.08
CA TRP A 117 16.60 -7.18 -43.93
C TRP A 117 16.82 -6.55 -45.29
N ALA A 118 16.02 -5.55 -45.63
CA ALA A 118 16.26 -4.74 -46.81
C ALA A 118 17.29 -3.64 -46.49
N ASP A 119 18.42 -3.66 -47.19
CA ASP A 119 19.41 -2.59 -47.09
C ASP A 119 18.82 -1.29 -47.66
N PRO A 120 18.70 -0.22 -46.84
CA PRO A 120 18.11 1.04 -47.28
C PRO A 120 18.95 1.80 -48.31
N GLU A 121 20.24 1.51 -48.48
CA GLU A 121 21.11 2.19 -49.44
C GLU A 121 21.21 1.45 -50.77
N THR A 122 21.20 0.12 -50.74
CA THR A 122 21.37 -0.71 -51.95
C THR A 122 20.07 -1.31 -52.46
N GLY A 123 19.01 -1.32 -51.64
CA GLY A 123 17.73 -1.97 -51.96
C GLY A 123 17.80 -3.49 -52.01
N VAL A 124 18.95 -4.09 -51.65
CA VAL A 124 19.14 -5.54 -51.65
C VAL A 124 18.55 -6.14 -50.39
N ILE A 125 17.76 -7.19 -50.57
CA ILE A 125 17.18 -7.97 -49.49
C ILE A 125 18.23 -9.00 -49.06
N HIS A 126 18.68 -8.90 -47.81
CA HIS A 126 19.59 -9.84 -47.18
C HIS A 126 18.82 -10.73 -46.20
N GLU A 127 18.94 -12.05 -46.35
CA GLU A 127 18.58 -12.96 -45.27
C GLU A 127 19.60 -12.78 -44.14
N VAL A 128 19.17 -12.39 -42.93
CA VAL A 128 20.09 -12.14 -41.80
C VAL A 128 20.29 -13.43 -41.01
N PRO A 129 21.46 -14.08 -41.11
CA PRO A 129 21.70 -15.35 -40.44
C PRO A 129 21.65 -15.18 -38.91
N GLY A 130 20.95 -16.08 -38.22
CA GLY A 130 20.86 -16.08 -36.76
C GLY A 130 19.75 -15.20 -36.16
N VAL A 131 18.95 -14.52 -36.98
CA VAL A 131 17.77 -13.77 -36.52
C VAL A 131 16.53 -14.64 -36.65
N THR A 132 15.84 -14.88 -35.53
CA THR A 132 14.54 -15.56 -35.51
C THR A 132 13.48 -14.64 -34.93
N MET A 133 12.31 -14.62 -35.57
CA MET A 133 11.15 -13.89 -35.05
C MET A 133 10.52 -14.71 -33.93
N GLN A 134 10.78 -14.36 -32.68
CA GLN A 134 10.07 -14.92 -31.55
C GLN A 134 8.77 -14.15 -31.34
N GLY A 135 7.63 -14.82 -31.52
CA GLY A 135 6.34 -14.27 -31.16
C GLY A 135 6.32 -13.94 -29.66
N ARG A 136 6.15 -12.65 -29.33
CA ARG A 136 6.03 -12.25 -27.91
C ARG A 136 4.74 -12.81 -27.36
N ALA A 137 4.82 -13.47 -26.21
CA ALA A 137 3.64 -13.91 -25.48
C ALA A 137 2.72 -12.70 -25.18
N ALA A 138 1.40 -12.93 -25.27
CA ALA A 138 0.43 -11.92 -24.88
C ALA A 138 0.65 -11.53 -23.40
N TYR A 139 0.67 -10.23 -23.12
CA TYR A 139 0.81 -9.70 -21.77
C TYR A 139 -0.45 -8.93 -21.37
N THR A 140 -0.75 -8.90 -20.07
CA THR A 140 -1.86 -8.10 -19.53
C THR A 140 -1.36 -6.70 -19.24
N ARG A 141 -2.05 -5.68 -19.78
CA ARG A 141 -1.82 -4.27 -19.43
C ARG A 141 -2.96 -3.77 -18.56
N MET A 142 -2.63 -3.29 -17.37
CA MET A 142 -3.57 -2.62 -16.48
C MET A 142 -3.31 -1.11 -16.51
N THR A 143 -4.37 -0.31 -16.59
CA THR A 143 -4.28 1.15 -16.54
C THR A 143 -5.45 1.65 -15.72
N VAL A 144 -5.15 2.29 -14.59
CA VAL A 144 -6.16 2.91 -13.72
C VAL A 144 -6.01 4.43 -13.86
N PRO A 145 -7.01 5.13 -14.43
CA PRO A 145 -6.95 6.59 -14.56
C PRO A 145 -7.00 7.26 -13.18
N ASP A 146 -6.52 8.50 -13.09
CA ASP A 146 -6.39 9.19 -11.79
C ASP A 146 -7.74 9.42 -11.08
N VAL A 147 -8.82 9.65 -11.83
CA VAL A 147 -10.18 9.70 -11.28
C VAL A 147 -10.56 8.37 -10.61
N GLY A 148 -10.18 7.24 -11.23
CA GLY A 148 -10.40 5.91 -10.67
C GLY A 148 -9.57 5.67 -9.40
N LYS A 149 -8.32 6.16 -9.38
CA LYS A 149 -7.47 6.10 -8.18
C LYS A 149 -8.08 6.87 -7.01
N ALA A 150 -8.59 8.08 -7.28
CA ALA A 150 -9.25 8.91 -6.26
C ALA A 150 -10.51 8.22 -5.69
N ALA A 151 -11.33 7.63 -6.56
CA ALA A 151 -12.52 6.89 -6.13
C ALA A 151 -12.16 5.65 -5.28
N ILE A 152 -11.11 4.91 -5.64
CA ILE A 152 -10.59 3.79 -4.85
C ILE A 152 -10.09 4.26 -3.48
N ALA A 153 -9.31 5.35 -3.44
CA ALA A 153 -8.80 5.89 -2.19
C ALA A 153 -9.92 6.38 -1.25
N GLN A 154 -10.98 6.97 -1.81
CA GLN A 154 -12.16 7.37 -1.04
C GLN A 154 -12.93 6.14 -0.53
N ALA A 155 -13.17 5.13 -1.37
CA ALA A 155 -13.84 3.90 -0.96
C ALA A 155 -13.04 3.14 0.12
N TRP A 156 -11.71 3.22 0.10
CA TRP A 156 -10.85 2.66 1.14
C TRP A 156 -11.03 3.39 2.47
N ARG A 157 -10.97 4.73 2.47
CA ARG A 157 -11.18 5.57 3.67
C ARG A 157 -12.55 5.36 4.29
N GLU A 158 -13.57 5.17 3.47
CA GLU A 158 -14.96 4.95 3.91
C GLU A 158 -15.23 3.47 4.27
N GLY A 159 -14.24 2.58 4.23
CA GLY A 159 -14.41 1.16 4.57
C GLY A 159 -15.26 0.35 3.58
N ARG A 160 -15.62 0.92 2.43
CA ARG A 160 -16.51 0.29 1.42
C ARG A 160 -15.85 -0.81 0.60
N LEU A 161 -14.55 -1.06 0.80
CA LEU A 161 -13.77 -2.08 0.05
C LEU A 161 -13.76 -3.47 0.71
N GLY A 162 -14.57 -3.71 1.75
CA GLY A 162 -14.50 -4.87 2.66
C GLY A 162 -14.51 -6.28 2.05
N GLY A 163 -14.84 -6.46 0.76
CA GLY A 163 -14.73 -7.74 0.05
C GLY A 163 -13.61 -7.83 -0.99
N THR A 164 -12.96 -6.71 -1.31
CA THR A 164 -11.96 -6.60 -2.38
C THR A 164 -10.52 -6.55 -1.83
N VAL A 165 -10.35 -5.97 -0.64
CA VAL A 165 -9.06 -5.87 0.05
C VAL A 165 -8.89 -7.07 1.00
N PRO A 166 -7.71 -7.72 1.05
CA PRO A 166 -7.44 -8.78 2.02
C PRO A 166 -7.62 -8.28 3.45
N SER A 167 -8.17 -9.12 4.34
CA SER A 167 -8.34 -8.81 5.76
C SER A 167 -7.04 -8.44 6.49
N ALA A 168 -5.87 -8.82 5.94
CA ALA A 168 -4.56 -8.43 6.45
C ALA A 168 -4.21 -6.94 6.26
N ILE A 169 -4.90 -6.24 5.35
CA ILE A 169 -4.65 -4.82 5.01
C ILE A 169 -5.93 -3.98 5.23
N ALA A 170 -7.09 -4.64 5.39
CA ALA A 170 -8.30 -3.95 5.79
C ALA A 170 -8.11 -3.42 7.23
N PRO A 171 -8.53 -2.17 7.51
CA PRO A 171 -8.67 -1.75 8.90
C PRO A 171 -9.58 -2.74 9.61
N ALA A 172 -9.24 -3.10 10.84
CA ALA A 172 -10.15 -3.90 11.66
C ALA A 172 -11.52 -3.20 11.65
N PRO A 173 -12.64 -3.94 11.50
CA PRO A 173 -13.95 -3.33 11.70
C PRO A 173 -13.90 -2.60 13.04
N PRO A 174 -14.49 -1.38 13.16
CA PRO A 174 -14.47 -0.65 14.42
C PRO A 174 -14.90 -1.64 15.50
N ALA A 175 -14.03 -1.87 16.48
CA ALA A 175 -14.38 -2.67 17.64
C ALA A 175 -15.71 -2.10 18.14
N ASN A 176 -16.75 -2.96 18.24
CA ASN A 176 -18.11 -2.58 18.60
C ASN A 176 -18.07 -1.37 19.52
N ASP A 177 -18.50 -0.24 18.98
CA ASP A 177 -18.33 1.06 19.60
C ASP A 177 -18.94 0.96 21.01
N PRO A 178 -18.26 1.38 22.10
CA PRO A 178 -18.86 1.38 23.43
C PRO A 178 -20.21 2.11 23.48
N SER A 179 -20.51 2.94 22.47
CA SER A 179 -21.81 3.54 22.19
C SER A 179 -22.94 2.51 21.98
N ASP A 180 -22.68 1.30 21.50
CA ASP A 180 -23.69 0.25 21.38
C ASP A 180 -24.13 -0.25 22.78
N GLY A 181 -23.17 -0.41 23.69
CA GLY A 181 -23.45 -0.76 25.08
C GLY A 181 -24.09 0.39 25.86
N GLU A 182 -23.74 1.64 25.55
CA GLU A 182 -24.41 2.82 26.13
C GLU A 182 -25.82 3.02 25.56
N ALA A 183 -26.04 2.79 24.28
CA ALA A 183 -27.35 2.87 23.64
C ALA A 183 -28.30 1.80 24.20
N GLU A 184 -27.81 0.58 24.45
CA GLU A 184 -28.60 -0.47 25.06
C GLU A 184 -28.94 -0.16 26.53
N LYS A 185 -27.98 0.41 27.29
CA LYS A 185 -28.24 0.92 28.65
C LYS A 185 -29.27 2.06 28.65
N LEU A 186 -29.18 3.00 27.71
CA LEU A 186 -30.12 4.11 27.56
C LEU A 186 -31.53 3.61 27.22
N ARG A 187 -31.66 2.65 26.31
CA ARG A 187 -32.97 2.03 25.99
C ARG A 187 -33.58 1.34 27.20
N LYS A 188 -32.78 0.60 27.96
CA LYS A 188 -33.24 -0.03 29.20
C LYS A 188 -33.68 1.00 30.24
N ARG A 189 -32.94 2.11 30.35
CA ARG A 189 -33.28 3.20 31.28
C ARG A 189 -34.55 3.94 30.88
N VAL A 190 -34.77 4.16 29.58
CA VAL A 190 -36.02 4.76 29.07
C VAL A 190 -37.20 3.85 29.37
N ALA A 191 -37.11 2.55 29.11
CA ALA A 191 -38.17 1.60 29.44
C ALA A 191 -38.51 1.58 30.95
N GLU A 192 -37.50 1.61 31.83
CA GLU A 192 -37.72 1.70 33.28
C GLU A 192 -38.43 3.01 33.69
N LEU A 193 -38.08 4.12 33.03
CA LEU A 193 -38.73 5.41 33.30
C LEU A 193 -40.18 5.43 32.81
N GLU A 194 -40.45 4.86 31.64
CA GLU A 194 -41.82 4.70 31.11
C GLU A 194 -42.68 3.82 32.04
N GLU A 195 -42.13 2.74 32.60
CA GLU A 195 -42.85 1.93 33.59
C GLU A 195 -43.14 2.69 34.89
N ARG A 196 -42.20 3.52 35.34
CA ARG A 196 -42.39 4.37 36.52
C ARG A 196 -43.42 5.47 36.28
N ASP A 197 -43.40 6.07 35.10
CA ASP A 197 -44.34 7.12 34.72
C ASP A 197 -45.76 6.58 34.58
N ALA A 198 -45.91 5.39 34.00
CA ALA A 198 -47.18 4.67 33.96
C ALA A 198 -47.72 4.35 35.37
N TRP A 199 -46.84 4.00 36.31
CA TRP A 199 -47.22 3.77 37.71
C TRP A 199 -47.65 5.06 38.42
N LEU A 200 -46.91 6.15 38.25
CA LEU A 200 -47.28 7.45 38.82
C LEU A 200 -48.61 7.93 38.26
N SER A 201 -48.82 7.78 36.95
CA SER A 201 -50.10 8.10 36.31
C SER A 201 -51.26 7.25 36.86
N ALA A 202 -51.04 5.97 37.16
CA ALA A 202 -52.04 5.11 37.78
C ALA A 202 -52.36 5.53 39.23
N LEU A 203 -51.35 5.94 40.00
CA LEU A 203 -51.52 6.47 41.35
C LEU A 203 -52.31 7.80 41.35
N GLU A 204 -52.00 8.70 40.42
CA GLU A 204 -52.74 9.96 40.26
C GLU A 204 -54.18 9.71 39.82
N ALA A 205 -54.41 8.80 38.87
CA ALA A 205 -55.74 8.44 38.38
C ALA A 205 -56.61 7.75 39.46
N ALA A 206 -56.00 6.95 40.34
CA ALA A 206 -56.67 6.33 41.47
C ALA A 206 -56.92 7.32 42.64
N GLY A 207 -56.37 8.53 42.58
CA GLY A 207 -56.53 9.56 43.61
C GLY A 207 -55.98 9.10 44.97
N VAL A 208 -54.77 8.53 45.01
CA VAL A 208 -54.21 7.94 46.23
C VAL A 208 -53.98 9.00 47.31
N ASP A 209 -54.95 9.15 48.20
CA ASP A 209 -54.86 9.90 49.46
C ASP A 209 -54.83 8.99 50.69
N ASN A 210 -55.05 7.69 50.50
CA ASN A 210 -55.08 6.65 51.52
C ASN A 210 -54.67 5.26 50.95
N TRP A 211 -54.66 4.22 51.80
CA TRP A 211 -54.28 2.86 51.41
C TRP A 211 -55.23 2.21 50.39
N GLU A 212 -56.52 2.57 50.35
CA GLU A 212 -57.47 2.04 49.36
C GLU A 212 -57.18 2.57 47.94
N GLY A 213 -56.72 3.83 47.82
CA GLY A 213 -56.29 4.38 46.54
C GLY A 213 -55.06 3.65 45.96
N TYR A 214 -54.17 3.16 46.82
CA TYR A 214 -52.99 2.39 46.40
C TYR A 214 -53.38 1.02 45.81
N ASP A 215 -54.36 0.35 46.41
CA ASP A 215 -54.87 -0.93 45.91
C ASP A 215 -55.62 -0.75 44.59
N ASN A 216 -56.42 0.31 44.45
CA ASN A 216 -57.07 0.66 43.18
C ASN A 216 -56.06 0.96 42.05
N ALA A 217 -54.95 1.65 42.35
CA ALA A 217 -53.89 1.90 41.37
C ALA A 217 -53.21 0.60 40.91
N ARG A 218 -53.08 -0.39 41.80
CA ARG A 218 -52.53 -1.72 41.49
C ARG A 218 -53.47 -2.52 40.60
N GLU A 219 -54.78 -2.45 40.83
CA GLU A 219 -55.80 -3.07 39.97
C GLU A 219 -55.84 -2.42 38.57
N LEU A 220 -55.75 -1.09 38.47
CA LEU A 220 -55.70 -0.36 37.19
C LEU A 220 -54.47 -0.70 36.35
N ARG A 221 -53.34 -1.07 36.98
CA ARG A 221 -52.13 -1.56 36.30
C ARG A 221 -52.23 -3.03 35.86
N GLY A 222 -53.32 -3.73 36.23
CA GLY A 222 -53.55 -5.14 35.88
C GLY A 222 -52.95 -6.15 36.85
N GLY A 223 -52.86 -5.83 38.14
CA GLY A 223 -52.35 -6.76 39.14
C GLY A 223 -53.35 -7.85 39.53
N ASP A 224 -53.14 -9.08 39.03
CA ASP A 224 -53.37 -10.27 39.86
C ASP A 224 -52.27 -10.33 40.93
N ALA A 225 -52.65 -10.76 42.14
CA ALA A 225 -51.87 -10.71 43.39
C ALA A 225 -50.48 -11.35 43.32
#